data_AF-A0A523PKL6-F1
#
_entry.id   AF-A0A523PKL6-F1
#
_cell.length_a   1.000
_cell.length_b   1.000
_cell.length_c   1.000
_cell.angle_alpha   90.00
_cell.angle_beta   90.00
_cell.angle_gamma   90.00
#
_symmetry.space_group_name_H-M   'P 1'
#
loop_
_entity.id
_entity.type
_entity.pdbx_description
1 polymer ?
#
loop_
_entity_poly.entity_id
_entity_poly.type
_entity_poly.pdbx_seq_one_letter_code
_entity_poly.pdbx_strand_id
1 'polypeptide(L)'
;MTPASLPRQDEPPVRTGRRGFLTGDSLALGAIGLVVVLVSCPRLRDFVLRSNEDDARATVQLLAHEVFAAERPAADVTDIGRMIEQDAGLAHRLQDAKSIEAGRRLQYHGYFFELVRDDIGEAVLYAWPRDCGRTGVGAYVYSLASGLLGHPNGDARWSGSERPLAGAGIRPVAAANGWRALER
;
A
#
# COMPACT_ATOMS: atom_id res chain seq x y z
N MET A 1 -79.07 -47.50 40.50
CA MET A 1 -79.15 -46.12 41.01
C MET A 1 -77.81 -45.47 40.71
N THR A 2 -77.83 -44.47 39.84
CA THR A 2 -76.66 -43.78 39.26
C THR A 2 -76.62 -42.36 39.83
N PRO A 3 -75.44 -41.83 40.14
CA PRO A 3 -75.05 -40.52 39.62
C PRO A 3 -73.62 -40.60 39.04
N ALA A 4 -73.37 -40.18 37.79
CA ALA A 4 -73.31 -38.82 37.25
C ALA A 4 -72.06 -38.05 37.71
N SER A 5 -71.16 -37.76 36.76
CA SER A 5 -70.10 -36.71 36.72
C SER A 5 -68.96 -37.20 35.80
N LEU A 6 -68.35 -36.48 34.84
CA LEU A 6 -68.34 -35.07 34.43
C LEU A 6 -67.85 -35.01 32.95
N PRO A 7 -68.11 -33.90 32.22
CA PRO A 7 -67.76 -33.74 30.81
C PRO A 7 -66.25 -33.47 30.59
N ARG A 8 -65.75 -34.03 29.49
CA ARG A 8 -64.38 -33.90 28.96
C ARG A 8 -64.10 -32.43 28.63
N GLN A 9 -63.07 -31.83 29.24
CA GLN A 9 -62.62 -30.49 28.90
C GLN A 9 -61.87 -30.52 27.56
N ASP A 10 -62.34 -29.68 26.64
CA ASP A 10 -61.71 -29.37 25.36
C ASP A 10 -60.36 -28.67 25.59
N GLU A 11 -59.29 -29.24 25.01
CA GLU A 11 -58.00 -28.56 24.92
C GLU A 11 -58.13 -27.36 23.97
N PRO A 12 -57.61 -26.17 24.35
CA PRO A 12 -57.60 -25.03 23.46
C PRO A 12 -56.62 -25.27 22.30
N PRO A 13 -56.95 -24.82 21.08
CA PRO A 13 -56.01 -24.91 19.95
C PRO A 13 -54.79 -24.03 20.24
N VAL A 14 -53.61 -24.64 20.20
CA VAL A 14 -52.32 -23.93 20.16
C VAL A 14 -52.33 -23.06 18.91
N ARG A 15 -52.56 -21.75 19.10
CA ARG A 15 -52.40 -20.75 18.04
C ARG A 15 -50.91 -20.63 17.73
N THR A 16 -50.45 -21.33 16.70
CA THR A 16 -49.20 -21.02 16.03
C THR A 16 -49.34 -19.65 15.35
N GLY A 17 -48.89 -18.63 16.09
CA GLY A 17 -48.83 -17.24 15.63
C GLY A 17 -47.98 -17.11 14.38
N ARG A 18 -48.69 -16.81 13.28
CA ARG A 18 -48.21 -16.43 11.95
C ARG A 18 -47.01 -15.46 11.98
N ARG A 19 -45.99 -15.83 11.19
CA ARG A 19 -45.43 -15.05 10.06
C ARG A 19 -45.62 -13.52 10.17
N GLY A 20 -44.61 -12.83 10.70
CA GLY A 20 -44.53 -11.36 10.66
C GLY A 20 -43.13 -10.76 10.79
N PHE A 21 -42.08 -11.56 10.96
CA PHE A 21 -40.71 -11.09 11.28
C PHE A 21 -39.75 -10.95 10.09
N LEU A 22 -40.16 -11.24 8.85
CA LEU A 22 -39.18 -11.51 7.79
C LEU A 22 -38.74 -10.29 6.96
N THR A 23 -39.53 -9.21 6.90
CA THR A 23 -39.23 -8.09 5.98
C THR A 23 -38.58 -6.89 6.66
N GLY A 24 -38.99 -6.55 7.88
CA GLY A 24 -38.44 -5.41 8.63
C GLY A 24 -37.04 -5.68 9.17
N ASP A 25 -36.82 -6.86 9.73
CA ASP A 25 -35.52 -7.26 10.29
C ASP A 25 -34.44 -7.37 9.20
N SER A 26 -34.81 -7.86 8.02
CA SER A 26 -33.91 -7.92 6.86
C SER A 26 -33.50 -6.52 6.39
N LEU A 27 -34.42 -5.55 6.40
CA LEU A 27 -34.12 -4.16 6.03
C LEU A 27 -33.20 -3.49 7.06
N ALA A 28 -33.46 -3.71 8.35
CA ALA A 28 -32.62 -3.20 9.43
C ALA A 28 -31.20 -3.79 9.38
N LEU A 29 -31.08 -5.11 9.20
CA LEU A 29 -29.79 -5.78 9.04
C LEU A 29 -29.04 -5.30 7.78
N GLY A 30 -29.76 -5.10 6.67
CA GLY A 30 -29.19 -4.54 5.44
C GLY A 30 -28.66 -3.13 5.66
N ALA A 31 -29.40 -2.27 6.36
CA ALA A 31 -28.97 -0.92 6.69
C ALA A 31 -27.73 -0.91 7.59
N ILE A 32 -27.69 -1.75 8.63
CA ILE A 32 -26.52 -1.90 9.50
C ILE A 32 -25.32 -2.38 8.68
N GLY A 33 -25.49 -3.40 7.84
CA GLY A 33 -24.45 -3.91 6.94
C GLY A 33 -23.90 -2.83 6.02
N LEU A 34 -24.77 -2.01 5.43
CA LEU A 34 -24.36 -0.88 4.59
C LEU A 34 -23.55 0.16 5.36
N VAL A 35 -23.99 0.53 6.57
CA VAL A 35 -23.24 1.46 7.44
C VAL A 35 -21.86 0.90 7.79
N VAL A 36 -21.78 -0.39 8.12
CA VAL A 36 -20.49 -1.05 8.41
C VAL A 36 -19.57 -0.99 7.19
N VAL A 37 -20.06 -1.29 5.99
CA VAL A 37 -19.27 -1.22 4.74
C VAL A 37 -18.79 0.21 4.47
N LEU A 38 -19.68 1.20 4.57
CA LEU A 38 -19.34 2.61 4.34
C LEU A 38 -18.28 3.14 5.30
N VAL A 39 -18.26 2.65 6.54
CA VAL A 39 -17.26 3.05 7.54
C VAL A 39 -15.97 2.22 7.41
N SER A 40 -16.06 0.94 7.05
CA SER A 40 -14.91 0.02 7.03
C SER A 40 -14.06 0.17 5.77
N CYS A 41 -14.68 0.37 4.60
CA CYS A 41 -13.94 0.49 3.33
C CYS A 41 -12.93 1.67 3.31
N PRO A 42 -13.27 2.89 3.76
CA PRO A 42 -12.31 3.99 3.83
C PRO A 42 -11.12 3.66 4.76
N ARG A 43 -11.39 3.06 5.91
CA ARG A 43 -10.34 2.67 6.86
C ARG A 43 -9.41 1.60 6.30
N LEU A 44 -9.95 0.63 5.57
CA LEU A 44 -9.16 -0.40 4.91
C LEU A 44 -8.29 0.21 3.80
N ARG A 45 -8.82 1.17 3.04
CA ARG A 45 -8.03 1.92 2.05
C ARG A 45 -6.87 2.65 2.71
N ASP A 46 -7.12 3.39 3.78
CA ASP A 46 -6.07 4.13 4.50
C ASP A 46 -5.02 3.19 5.12
N PHE A 47 -5.44 2.00 5.53
CA PHE A 47 -4.53 0.96 6.02
C PHE A 47 -3.63 0.45 4.90
N VAL A 48 -4.20 0.09 3.74
CA VAL A 48 -3.42 -0.40 2.58
C VAL A 48 -2.46 0.67 2.08
N LEU A 49 -2.88 1.94 2.00
CA LEU A 49 -2.00 3.04 1.58
C LEU A 49 -0.80 3.20 2.51
N ARG A 50 -1.03 3.17 3.83
CA ARG A 50 0.05 3.25 4.83
C ARG A 50 0.98 2.03 4.78
N SER A 51 0.42 0.84 4.64
CA SER A 51 1.22 -0.38 4.49
C SER A 51 2.14 -0.32 3.27
N ASN A 52 1.62 0.15 2.12
CA ASN A 52 2.43 0.30 0.92
C ASN A 52 3.52 1.38 1.08
N GLU A 53 3.25 2.45 1.83
CA GLU A 53 4.22 3.49 2.16
C GLU A 53 5.33 2.99 3.08
N ASP A 54 4.97 2.21 4.09
CA ASP A 54 5.91 1.57 5.01
C ASP A 54 6.81 0.59 4.25
N ASP A 55 6.22 -0.25 3.41
CA ASP A 55 6.95 -1.17 2.53
C ASP A 55 7.88 -0.40 1.59
N ALA A 56 7.39 0.65 0.93
CA ALA A 56 8.22 1.46 0.04
C ALA A 56 9.43 2.08 0.76
N ARG A 57 9.24 2.61 1.96
CA ARG A 57 10.34 3.15 2.78
C ARG A 57 11.34 2.07 3.17
N ALA A 58 10.86 0.93 3.65
CA ALA A 58 11.70 -0.20 4.02
C ALA A 58 12.48 -0.74 2.81
N THR A 59 11.84 -0.86 1.65
CA THR A 59 12.47 -1.30 0.39
C THR A 59 13.52 -0.30 -0.09
N VAL A 60 13.27 1.01 0.00
CA VAL A 60 14.29 2.03 -0.34
C VAL A 60 15.50 1.88 0.58
N GLN A 61 15.30 1.72 1.89
CA GLN A 61 16.40 1.55 2.83
C GLN A 61 17.18 0.25 2.59
N LEU A 62 16.47 -0.85 2.32
CA LEU A 62 17.06 -2.15 1.98
C LEU A 62 17.94 -2.04 0.73
N LEU A 63 17.38 -1.52 -0.37
CA LEU A 63 18.09 -1.35 -1.63
C LEU A 63 19.25 -0.37 -1.48
N ALA A 64 19.06 0.73 -0.74
CA ALA A 64 20.12 1.67 -0.45
C ALA A 64 21.28 1.00 0.33
N HIS A 65 20.98 0.17 1.32
CA HIS A 65 22.02 -0.55 2.04
C HIS A 65 22.89 -1.36 1.08
N GLU A 66 22.28 -2.13 0.17
CA GLU A 66 23.03 -2.97 -0.77
C GLU A 66 23.76 -2.16 -1.86
N VAL A 67 23.15 -1.08 -2.34
CA VAL A 67 23.75 -0.20 -3.36
C VAL A 67 24.94 0.58 -2.82
N PHE A 68 24.83 1.11 -1.60
CA PHE A 68 25.80 2.05 -1.03
C PHE A 68 26.78 1.40 -0.05
N ALA A 69 26.53 0.17 0.42
CA ALA A 69 27.50 -0.58 1.24
C ALA A 69 28.56 -1.30 0.38
N ALA A 70 28.21 -1.68 -0.86
CA ALA A 70 29.16 -2.29 -1.76
C ALA A 70 30.02 -1.20 -2.42
N GLU A 71 31.36 -1.35 -2.40
CA GLU A 71 32.30 -0.60 -3.25
C GLU A 71 32.14 -0.97 -4.74
N ARG A 72 30.89 -1.09 -5.21
CA ARG A 72 30.58 -1.47 -6.58
C ARG A 72 31.02 -0.35 -7.51
N PRO A 73 31.73 -0.68 -8.61
CA PRO A 73 32.13 0.30 -9.59
C PRO A 73 30.91 1.08 -10.07
N ALA A 74 31.02 2.40 -10.01
CA ALA A 74 29.99 3.36 -10.40
C ALA A 74 29.28 3.02 -11.74
N ALA A 75 29.98 2.40 -12.70
CA ALA A 75 29.45 2.07 -14.01
C ALA A 75 28.34 0.99 -14.03
N ASP A 76 28.21 0.14 -13.01
CA ASP A 76 27.28 -1.01 -13.02
C ASP A 76 25.96 -0.75 -12.24
N VAL A 77 25.80 0.48 -11.69
CA VAL A 77 24.80 0.80 -10.66
C VAL A 77 23.49 1.37 -11.24
N THR A 78 23.22 1.21 -12.54
CA THR A 78 21.98 1.74 -13.16
C THR A 78 20.89 0.68 -13.38
N ASP A 79 21.21 -0.59 -13.16
CA ASP A 79 20.29 -1.72 -13.37
C ASP A 79 19.95 -2.38 -12.03
N ILE A 80 18.81 -1.99 -11.47
CA ILE A 80 18.34 -2.50 -10.18
C ILE A 80 17.83 -3.94 -10.30
N GLY A 81 17.33 -4.34 -11.47
CA GLY A 81 16.88 -5.70 -11.74
C GLY A 81 18.04 -6.69 -11.71
N ARG A 82 19.12 -6.39 -12.43
CA ARG A 82 20.35 -7.18 -12.42
C ARG A 82 20.96 -7.29 -11.02
N MET A 83 20.90 -6.20 -10.24
CA MET A 83 21.34 -6.24 -8.84
C MET A 83 20.54 -7.25 -8.01
N ILE A 84 19.22 -7.26 -8.14
CA ILE A 84 18.34 -8.20 -7.41
C ILE A 84 18.59 -9.63 -7.88
N GLU A 85 18.80 -9.85 -9.19
CA GLU A 85 19.11 -11.18 -9.73
C GLU A 85 20.43 -11.75 -9.22
N GLN A 86 21.42 -10.90 -8.96
CA GLN A 86 22.75 -11.30 -8.49
C GLN A 86 22.80 -11.56 -6.97
N ASP A 87 21.84 -11.03 -6.21
CA ASP A 87 21.79 -11.15 -4.76
C ASP A 87 20.59 -12.03 -4.35
N ALA A 88 20.88 -13.28 -3.99
CA ALA A 88 19.86 -14.25 -3.59
C ALA A 88 19.03 -13.79 -2.36
N GLY A 89 19.62 -12.99 -1.46
CA GLY A 89 18.93 -12.44 -0.31
C GLY A 89 17.92 -11.37 -0.71
N LEU A 90 18.31 -10.46 -1.62
CA LEU A 90 17.40 -9.48 -2.20
C LEU A 90 16.31 -10.15 -3.05
N ALA A 91 16.66 -11.10 -3.91
CA ALA A 91 15.71 -11.83 -4.74
C ALA A 91 14.63 -12.52 -3.88
N HIS A 92 15.02 -13.11 -2.76
CA HIS A 92 14.08 -13.75 -1.84
C HIS A 92 13.17 -12.73 -1.15
N ARG A 93 13.72 -11.60 -0.67
CA ARG A 93 12.93 -10.54 0.01
C ARG A 93 11.98 -9.79 -0.94
N LEU A 94 12.36 -9.68 -2.22
CA LEU A 94 11.64 -8.95 -3.26
C LEU A 94 11.04 -9.89 -4.31
N GLN A 95 10.59 -11.08 -3.89
CA GLN A 95 10.07 -12.12 -4.79
C GLN A 95 8.89 -11.66 -5.67
N ASP A 96 8.09 -10.72 -5.18
CA ASP A 96 6.92 -10.17 -5.90
C ASP A 96 7.26 -8.92 -6.73
N ALA A 97 8.54 -8.53 -6.75
CA ALA A 97 8.98 -7.37 -7.49
C ALA A 97 9.08 -7.67 -8.98
N LYS A 98 8.67 -6.70 -9.80
CA LYS A 98 8.70 -6.80 -11.26
C LYS A 98 9.73 -5.84 -11.81
N SER A 99 10.69 -6.37 -12.54
CA SER A 99 11.64 -5.57 -13.32
C SER A 99 10.96 -5.02 -14.59
N ILE A 100 11.18 -3.74 -14.88
CA ILE A 100 10.60 -2.99 -16.01
C ILE A 100 11.74 -2.21 -16.68
N GLU A 101 11.59 -1.88 -17.97
CA GLU A 101 12.60 -1.13 -18.74
C GLU A 101 13.98 -1.81 -18.71
N ALA A 102 13.98 -3.13 -18.96
CA ALA A 102 15.19 -3.96 -19.00
C ALA A 102 16.04 -3.88 -17.72
N GLY A 103 15.42 -3.88 -16.54
CA GLY A 103 16.16 -3.88 -15.27
C GLY A 103 16.32 -2.51 -14.63
N ARG A 104 16.08 -1.42 -15.35
CA ARG A 104 16.29 -0.07 -14.84
C ARG A 104 15.31 0.33 -13.75
N ARG A 105 14.05 -0.11 -13.85
CA ARG A 105 13.00 0.21 -12.89
C ARG A 105 12.44 -1.05 -12.26
N LEU A 106 12.19 -1.00 -10.96
CA LEU A 106 11.49 -2.04 -10.23
C LEU A 106 10.08 -1.59 -9.89
N GLN A 107 9.11 -2.48 -9.93
CA GLN A 107 7.79 -2.27 -9.37
C GLN A 107 7.56 -3.26 -8.22
N TYR A 108 7.24 -2.74 -7.04
CA TYR A 108 6.95 -3.56 -5.85
C TYR A 108 5.87 -2.89 -5.01
N HIS A 109 4.84 -3.65 -4.62
CA HIS A 109 3.72 -3.23 -3.76
C HIS A 109 3.08 -1.87 -4.14
N GLY A 110 2.93 -1.62 -5.45
CA GLY A 110 2.30 -0.41 -5.96
C GLY A 110 3.20 0.82 -6.05
N TYR A 111 4.50 0.65 -5.78
CA TYR A 111 5.54 1.65 -5.98
C TYR A 111 6.47 1.27 -7.13
N PHE A 112 7.05 2.29 -7.74
CA PHE A 112 8.19 2.18 -8.63
C PHE A 112 9.47 2.58 -7.90
N PHE A 113 10.58 1.93 -8.24
CA PHE A 113 11.90 2.22 -7.72
C PHE A 113 12.88 2.35 -8.89
N GLU A 114 13.70 3.39 -8.88
CA GLU A 114 14.69 3.62 -9.94
C GLU A 114 15.98 4.15 -9.34
N LEU A 115 17.10 3.56 -9.74
CA LEU A 115 18.43 3.97 -9.35
C LEU A 115 19.06 4.79 -10.47
N VAL A 116 19.45 6.03 -10.15
CA VAL A 116 19.87 7.02 -11.14
C VAL A 116 21.11 7.74 -10.65
N ARG A 117 21.85 8.36 -11.58
CA ARG A 117 22.93 9.29 -11.24
C ARG A 117 22.41 10.71 -11.27
N ASP A 118 22.79 11.51 -10.28
CA ASP A 118 22.53 12.93 -10.28
C ASP A 118 23.50 13.70 -11.19
N ASP A 119 23.37 15.02 -11.19
CA ASP A 119 24.18 15.95 -11.98
C ASP A 119 25.67 15.97 -11.61
N ILE A 120 26.02 15.55 -10.39
CA ILE A 120 27.40 15.40 -9.93
C ILE A 120 27.90 13.96 -10.03
N GLY A 121 27.07 13.04 -10.55
CA GLY A 121 27.40 11.64 -10.74
C GLY A 121 27.20 10.76 -9.51
N GLU A 122 26.56 11.25 -8.44
CA GLU A 122 26.22 10.46 -7.27
C GLU A 122 25.02 9.55 -7.54
N ALA A 123 25.04 8.34 -6.99
CA ALA A 123 23.89 7.44 -7.10
C ALA A 123 22.76 7.90 -6.16
N VAL A 124 21.54 7.93 -6.69
CA VAL A 124 20.34 8.35 -6.00
C VAL A 124 19.24 7.33 -6.29
N LEU A 125 18.62 6.80 -5.24
CA LEU A 125 17.52 5.86 -5.34
C LEU A 125 16.20 6.58 -5.14
N TYR A 126 15.32 6.53 -6.13
CA TYR A 126 13.98 7.10 -6.06
C TYR A 126 12.94 6.02 -5.85
N ALA A 127 11.87 6.34 -5.11
CA ALA A 127 10.64 5.57 -5.10
C ALA A 127 9.40 6.47 -5.18
N TRP A 128 8.40 6.07 -5.97
CA TRP A 128 7.16 6.83 -6.12
C TRP A 128 5.96 5.92 -6.41
N PRO A 129 4.74 6.31 -6.02
CA PRO A 129 3.56 5.49 -6.18
C PRO A 129 3.18 5.39 -7.66
N ARG A 130 2.81 4.19 -8.09
CA ARG A 130 2.23 3.97 -9.42
C ARG A 130 1.00 4.84 -9.67
N ASP A 131 0.13 4.99 -8.67
CA ASP A 131 -1.12 5.74 -8.75
C ASP A 131 -1.36 6.50 -7.44
N CYS A 132 -1.11 7.81 -7.46
CA CYS A 132 -1.18 8.66 -6.28
C CYS A 132 -2.59 8.68 -5.69
N GLY A 133 -2.70 8.41 -4.39
CA GLY A 133 -3.97 8.25 -3.68
C GLY A 133 -4.60 6.86 -3.80
N ARG A 134 -4.05 5.96 -4.64
CA ARG A 134 -4.51 4.57 -4.76
C ARG A 134 -3.49 3.54 -4.30
N THR A 135 -2.23 3.71 -4.67
CA THR A 135 -1.14 2.81 -4.23
C THR A 135 -0.22 3.43 -3.19
N GLY A 136 -0.25 4.76 -3.06
CA GLY A 136 0.48 5.53 -2.06
C GLY A 136 0.25 7.02 -2.28
N VAL A 137 0.64 7.86 -1.33
CA VAL A 137 0.60 9.32 -1.52
C VAL A 137 2.00 9.92 -1.52
N GLY A 138 2.93 9.41 -0.69
CA GLY A 138 4.29 9.92 -0.61
C GLY A 138 5.24 9.42 -1.69
N ALA A 139 6.29 10.19 -1.98
CA ALA A 139 7.45 9.74 -2.75
C ALA A 139 8.70 9.79 -1.87
N TYR A 140 9.70 8.97 -2.18
CA TYR A 140 10.88 8.77 -1.36
C TYR A 140 12.14 8.87 -2.20
N VAL A 141 13.21 9.32 -1.59
CA VAL A 141 14.53 9.35 -2.22
C VAL A 141 15.60 9.07 -1.20
N TYR A 142 16.61 8.30 -1.59
CA TYR A 142 17.80 8.06 -0.79
C TYR A 142 19.04 8.48 -1.55
N SER A 143 19.93 9.19 -0.85
CA SER A 143 21.30 9.47 -1.29
C SER A 143 22.26 9.33 -0.11
N LEU A 144 23.53 9.02 -0.38
CA LEU A 144 24.57 8.98 0.66
C LEU A 144 24.67 10.31 1.42
N ALA A 145 24.55 11.44 0.71
CA ALA A 145 24.71 12.77 1.29
C ALA A 145 23.54 13.19 2.21
N SER A 146 22.31 12.79 1.88
CA SER A 146 21.10 13.29 2.57
C SER A 146 20.35 12.23 3.37
N GLY A 147 20.73 10.96 3.25
CA GLY A 147 19.96 9.84 3.77
C GLY A 147 18.60 9.70 3.07
N LEU A 148 17.63 9.14 3.79
CA LEU A 148 16.26 8.98 3.33
C LEU A 148 15.46 10.28 3.48
N LEU A 149 14.95 10.79 2.37
CA LEU A 149 14.02 11.91 2.34
C LEU A 149 12.65 11.45 1.82
N GLY A 150 11.60 12.07 2.34
CA GLY A 150 10.22 11.90 1.90
C GLY A 150 9.65 13.19 1.31
N HIS A 151 8.80 13.04 0.31
CA HIS A 151 8.04 14.11 -0.33
C HIS A 151 6.54 13.78 -0.21
N PRO A 152 5.70 14.69 0.33
CA PRO A 152 4.28 14.41 0.53
C PRO A 152 3.50 14.21 -0.77
N ASN A 153 4.04 14.72 -1.90
CA ASN A 153 3.54 14.49 -3.25
C ASN A 153 2.04 14.79 -3.41
N GLY A 154 1.58 15.85 -2.73
CA GLY A 154 0.19 16.29 -2.77
C GLY A 154 -0.27 16.83 -4.13
N ASP A 155 0.66 17.20 -5.01
CA ASP A 155 0.38 17.57 -6.40
C ASP A 155 0.40 16.37 -7.37
N ALA A 156 0.59 15.15 -6.85
CA ALA A 156 0.73 13.90 -7.61
C ALA A 156 1.82 13.93 -8.69
N ARG A 157 2.77 14.87 -8.60
CA ARG A 157 3.86 15.02 -9.57
C ARG A 157 4.71 13.76 -9.62
N TRP A 158 4.92 13.11 -8.49
CA TRP A 158 5.64 11.85 -8.37
C TRP A 158 4.67 10.67 -8.45
N SER A 159 4.10 10.46 -9.63
CA SER A 159 3.20 9.34 -9.87
C SER A 159 3.21 8.87 -11.33
N GLY A 160 2.69 7.67 -11.56
CA GLY A 160 2.60 7.09 -12.89
C GLY A 160 3.82 6.25 -13.26
N SER A 161 3.73 5.64 -14.44
CA SER A 161 4.77 4.78 -15.00
C SER A 161 5.99 5.54 -15.49
N GLU A 162 5.88 6.85 -15.73
CA GLU A 162 6.99 7.68 -16.19
C GLU A 162 7.76 8.28 -15.02
N ARG A 163 9.07 8.43 -15.19
CA ARG A 163 9.90 9.11 -14.21
C ARG A 163 9.52 10.60 -14.18
N PRO A 164 9.14 11.18 -13.04
CA PRO A 164 8.62 12.55 -12.99
C PRO A 164 9.68 13.67 -13.01
N LEU A 165 10.87 13.40 -13.56
CA LEU A 165 12.07 14.24 -13.48
C LEU A 165 12.60 14.72 -14.83
N ALA A 166 11.78 14.78 -15.89
CA ALA A 166 12.25 15.22 -17.21
C ALA A 166 12.70 16.71 -17.27
N GLY A 167 12.58 17.50 -16.20
CA GLY A 167 12.98 18.92 -16.22
C GLY A 167 13.34 19.58 -14.88
N ALA A 168 13.25 18.89 -13.74
CA ALA A 168 13.72 19.39 -12.44
C ALA A 168 14.96 18.59 -12.08
N GLY A 169 16.07 19.26 -11.76
CA GLY A 169 17.37 18.62 -11.50
C GLY A 169 17.26 17.37 -10.62
N ILE A 170 18.09 16.36 -10.94
CA ILE A 170 18.06 15.01 -10.36
C ILE A 170 18.46 15.02 -8.87
N ARG A 171 18.84 16.17 -8.31
CA ARG A 171 19.33 16.26 -6.94
C ARG A 171 18.21 16.65 -5.97
N PRO A 172 17.85 15.79 -5.02
CA PRO A 172 16.91 16.15 -3.97
C PRO A 172 17.61 17.04 -2.97
N VAL A 173 17.48 18.37 -3.13
CA VAL A 173 17.96 19.31 -2.13
C VAL A 173 16.91 19.36 -1.01
N ALA A 174 17.29 18.92 0.20
CA ALA A 174 16.45 19.06 1.38
C ALA A 174 15.99 20.52 1.52
N ALA A 175 14.70 20.72 1.79
CA ALA A 175 14.01 22.02 1.91
C ALA A 175 13.71 22.82 0.62
N ALA A 176 14.35 22.59 -0.53
CA ALA A 176 14.09 23.41 -1.72
C ALA A 176 12.84 22.97 -2.53
N ASN A 177 12.47 21.69 -2.49
CA ASN A 177 11.45 21.11 -3.37
C ASN A 177 10.46 20.19 -2.62
N GLY A 178 10.11 20.50 -1.37
CA GLY A 178 9.15 19.71 -0.59
C GLY A 178 9.71 18.41 0.04
N TRP A 179 10.97 18.07 -0.26
CA TRP A 179 11.69 16.95 0.36
C TRP A 179 12.07 17.26 1.81
N ARG A 180 11.78 16.30 2.70
CA ARG A 180 12.07 16.39 4.13
C ARG A 180 12.77 15.12 4.59
N ALA A 181 13.73 15.25 5.51
CA ALA A 181 14.32 14.10 6.15
C ALA A 181 13.23 13.32 6.89
N LEU A 182 13.24 11.99 6.71
CA LEU A 182 12.40 11.10 7.50
C LEU A 182 13.23 10.67 8.71
N GLU A 183 12.75 11.01 9.90
CA GLU A 183 13.34 10.49 11.14
C GLU A 183 13.23 8.96 11.15
N ARG A 184 14.32 8.30 11.57
CA ARG A 184 14.41 6.84 11.67
C ARG A 184 13.55 6.30 12.80
#